data_AF-F5Z7Y0-F1
#
_entry.id   AF-F5Z7Y0-F1
#
_cell.length_a   1.000
_cell.length_b   1.000
_cell.length_c   1.000
_cell.angle_alpha   90.00
_cell.angle_beta   90.00
_cell.angle_gamma   90.00
#
_symmetry.space_group_name_H-M   'P 1'
#
loop_
_entity.id
_entity.type
_entity.pdbx_description
1 polymer ?
#
loop_
_entity_poly.entity_id
_entity_poly.type
_entity_poly.pdbx_seq_one_letter_code
_entity_poly.pdbx_strand_id
1 'polypeptide(L)'
;MLNNSNKKRSFYSQRWLTPLCIFLVAVCVFAVHQYQMSAMPSSGSIKEIGESCTFVNEHCEFLIHGRHAYAEFSEKVEPETSITLVLDLPVGTKIESAWIEGVNMYMGKVPVLLENKHNGEWSGWFMLGSCNEEKMKWQLRLNIEGQAAPSYLNFETTM
;
A
#
# COMPACT_ATOMS: atom_id res chain seq x y z
N MET A 1 22.27 -29.56 74.03
CA MET A 1 21.44 -28.39 73.64
C MET A 1 22.14 -27.68 72.50
N LEU A 2 21.71 -27.88 71.25
CA LEU A 2 22.24 -27.14 70.09
C LEU A 2 21.05 -26.62 69.27
N ASN A 3 20.99 -25.30 69.20
CA ASN A 3 19.87 -24.50 68.78
C ASN A 3 19.72 -24.50 67.25
N ASN A 4 18.49 -24.69 66.79
CA ASN A 4 18.08 -24.71 65.39
C ASN A 4 17.94 -23.26 64.86
N SER A 5 18.96 -22.75 64.15
CA SER A 5 18.89 -21.43 63.49
C SER A 5 18.76 -21.51 61.95
N ASN A 6 18.93 -22.68 61.34
CA ASN A 6 19.01 -22.80 59.88
C ASN A 6 17.66 -22.83 59.13
N LYS A 7 16.53 -23.00 59.84
CA LYS A 7 15.22 -23.09 59.17
C LYS A 7 14.64 -21.73 58.74
N LYS A 8 15.12 -20.61 59.29
CA LYS A 8 14.57 -19.27 59.00
C LYS A 8 15.11 -18.62 57.72
N ARG A 9 16.27 -19.04 57.20
CA ARG A 9 16.93 -18.39 56.05
C ARG A 9 16.38 -18.83 54.68
N SER A 10 15.81 -20.04 54.60
CA SER A 10 15.21 -20.59 53.38
C SER A 10 13.89 -19.89 52.99
N PHE A 11 13.11 -19.42 53.96
CA PHE A 11 11.78 -18.85 53.69
C PHE A 11 11.82 -17.38 53.26
N TYR A 12 12.92 -16.67 53.54
CA TYR A 12 13.08 -15.25 53.19
C TYR A 12 13.55 -15.05 51.74
N SER A 13 14.43 -15.93 51.26
CA SER A 13 14.92 -15.92 49.86
C SER A 13 13.81 -16.22 48.86
N GLN A 14 12.95 -17.19 49.18
CA GLN A 14 11.82 -17.60 48.32
C GLN A 14 10.70 -16.55 48.24
N ARG A 15 10.60 -15.67 49.25
CA ARG A 15 9.54 -14.65 49.34
C ARG A 15 9.80 -13.42 48.47
N TRP A 16 11.06 -13.18 48.09
CA TRP A 16 11.43 -12.08 47.18
C TRP A 16 11.79 -12.54 45.78
N LEU A 17 12.07 -13.84 45.56
CA LEU A 17 12.30 -14.38 44.21
C LEU A 17 11.04 -14.29 43.32
N THR A 18 9.87 -14.62 43.86
CA THR A 18 8.61 -14.60 43.11
C THR A 18 8.24 -13.21 42.58
N PRO A 19 8.23 -12.12 43.38
CA PRO A 19 7.93 -10.79 42.86
C PRO A 19 8.99 -10.29 41.87
N LEU A 20 10.25 -10.71 42.02
CA LEU A 20 11.35 -10.32 41.13
C LEU A 20 11.23 -10.99 39.75
N CYS A 21 10.82 -12.27 39.71
CA CYS A 21 10.48 -12.95 38.46
C CYS A 21 9.28 -12.31 37.75
N ILE A 22 8.23 -11.94 38.49
CA ILE A 22 7.05 -11.27 37.91
C ILE A 22 7.46 -9.90 37.33
N PHE A 23 8.28 -9.13 38.06
CA PHE A 23 8.78 -7.84 37.58
C PHE A 23 9.65 -8.00 36.34
N LEU A 24 10.55 -8.98 36.29
CA LEU A 24 11.37 -9.27 35.11
C LEU A 24 10.52 -9.64 33.89
N VAL A 25 9.50 -10.49 34.05
CA VAL A 25 8.57 -10.84 32.96
C VAL A 25 7.82 -9.60 32.47
N ALA A 26 7.33 -8.75 33.38
CA ALA A 26 6.63 -7.52 33.01
C ALA A 26 7.55 -6.54 32.26
N VAL A 27 8.82 -6.40 32.68
CA VAL A 27 9.82 -5.57 31.99
C VAL A 27 10.14 -6.15 30.61
N CYS A 28 10.26 -7.47 30.47
CA CYS A 28 10.47 -8.10 29.17
C CYS A 28 9.28 -7.90 28.23
N VAL A 29 8.05 -8.07 28.71
CA VAL A 29 6.84 -7.81 27.91
C VAL A 29 6.74 -6.33 27.53
N PHE A 30 7.03 -5.41 28.45
CA PHE A 30 7.06 -3.98 28.18
C PHE A 30 8.14 -3.61 27.17
N ALA A 31 9.34 -4.18 27.29
CA ALA A 31 10.42 -3.98 26.34
C ALA A 31 10.06 -4.51 24.95
N VAL A 32 9.49 -5.71 24.84
CA VAL A 32 9.01 -6.26 23.56
C VAL A 32 7.93 -5.37 22.96
N HIS A 33 6.97 -4.89 23.75
CA HIS A 33 5.92 -3.98 23.29
C HIS A 33 6.49 -2.63 22.84
N GLN A 34 7.46 -2.06 23.57
CA GLN A 34 8.19 -0.85 23.18
C GLN A 34 8.99 -1.06 21.90
N TYR A 35 9.66 -2.21 21.73
CA TYR A 35 10.37 -2.55 20.51
C TYR A 35 9.41 -2.71 19.32
N GLN A 36 8.24 -3.32 19.50
CA GLN A 36 7.21 -3.38 18.46
C GLN A 36 6.69 -1.98 18.09
N MET A 37 6.52 -1.08 19.06
CA MET A 37 6.14 0.33 18.82
C MET A 37 7.26 1.13 18.12
N SER A 38 8.53 0.78 18.39
CA SER A 38 9.70 1.46 17.81
C SER A 38 10.13 0.91 16.43
N ALA A 39 9.72 -0.31 16.10
CA ALA A 39 9.93 -0.95 14.81
C ALA A 39 8.76 -0.75 13.84
N MET A 40 7.86 0.19 14.14
CA MET A 40 6.84 0.65 13.20
C MET A 40 7.41 1.85 12.43
N PRO A 41 7.92 1.68 11.20
CA PRO A 41 8.10 2.83 10.34
C PRO A 41 6.70 3.45 10.15
N SER A 42 6.63 4.75 10.40
CA SER A 42 5.47 5.56 10.09
C SER A 42 5.25 5.59 8.58
N SER A 43 4.47 4.64 8.08
CA SER A 43 3.71 4.82 6.85
C SER A 43 2.33 4.24 7.10
N GLY A 44 1.40 5.11 7.48
CA GLY A 44 0.00 4.76 7.52
C GLY A 44 -0.44 4.28 6.14
N SER A 45 -0.77 3.01 6.05
CA SER A 45 -1.73 2.48 5.09
C SER A 45 -2.22 1.17 5.65
N ILE A 46 -3.49 1.12 6.02
CA ILE A 46 -4.23 -0.13 6.00
C ILE A 46 -4.13 -0.57 4.54
N LYS A 47 -3.23 -1.52 4.23
CA LYS A 47 -3.11 -2.13 2.91
C LYS A 47 -4.45 -2.82 2.64
N GLU A 48 -5.36 -2.10 2.00
CA GLU A 48 -6.31 -2.72 1.09
C GLU A 48 -5.50 -3.61 0.15
N ILE A 49 -5.97 -4.83 -0.02
CA ILE A 49 -5.29 -5.88 -0.78
C ILE A 49 -5.31 -5.42 -2.24
N GLY A 50 -4.30 -4.69 -2.68
CA GLY A 50 -4.15 -4.10 -4.01
C GLY A 50 -2.88 -3.24 -4.05
N GLU A 51 -2.05 -3.41 -5.08
CA GLU A 51 -0.85 -2.58 -5.26
C GLU A 51 -1.29 -1.19 -5.73
N SER A 52 -0.84 -0.13 -5.05
CA SER A 52 -1.23 1.24 -5.35
C SER A 52 -0.02 2.13 -5.66
N CYS A 53 -0.09 2.92 -6.73
CA CYS A 53 0.91 3.96 -7.02
C CYS A 53 0.24 5.32 -7.26
N THR A 54 1.03 6.39 -7.21
CA THR A 54 0.58 7.75 -7.51
C THR A 54 1.49 8.32 -8.60
N PHE A 55 0.90 8.88 -9.64
CA PHE A 55 1.66 9.50 -10.72
C PHE A 55 2.42 10.73 -10.21
N VAL A 56 3.71 10.81 -10.55
CA VAL A 56 4.59 11.94 -10.28
C VAL A 56 5.36 12.24 -11.54
N ASN A 57 5.23 13.47 -12.05
CA ASN A 57 5.76 13.86 -13.37
C ASN A 57 5.33 12.85 -14.44
N GLU A 58 4.02 12.59 -14.54
CA GLU A 58 3.43 11.71 -15.56
C GLU A 58 3.86 10.22 -15.49
N HIS A 59 4.71 9.83 -14.54
CA HIS A 59 5.16 8.44 -14.36
C HIS A 59 4.63 7.82 -13.07
N CYS A 60 4.35 6.51 -13.09
CA CYS A 60 3.94 5.73 -11.93
C CYS A 60 4.63 4.36 -11.98
N GLU A 61 5.28 3.96 -10.89
CA GLU A 61 5.93 2.65 -10.77
C GLU A 61 5.16 1.80 -9.76
N PHE A 62 4.88 0.54 -10.12
CA PHE A 62 4.15 -0.40 -9.28
C PHE A 62 4.63 -1.83 -9.50
N LEU A 63 4.16 -2.76 -8.67
CA LEU A 63 4.55 -4.17 -8.74
C LEU A 63 3.40 -5.05 -9.24
N ILE A 64 3.73 -5.98 -10.13
CA ILE A 64 2.84 -7.06 -10.58
C ILE A 64 3.52 -8.37 -10.24
N HIS A 65 2.96 -9.12 -9.28
CA HIS A 65 3.56 -10.36 -8.77
C HIS A 65 5.04 -10.21 -8.34
N GLY A 66 5.38 -9.05 -7.74
CA GLY A 66 6.74 -8.73 -7.30
C GLY A 66 7.71 -8.32 -8.42
N ARG A 67 7.24 -8.12 -9.65
CA ARG A 67 8.02 -7.56 -10.76
C ARG A 67 7.60 -6.12 -11.04
N HIS A 68 8.56 -5.28 -11.39
CA HIS A 68 8.31 -3.88 -11.72
C HIS A 68 7.45 -3.73 -12.98
N ALA A 69 6.56 -2.77 -12.93
CA ALA A 69 5.73 -2.29 -14.00
C ALA A 69 5.69 -0.76 -13.96
N TYR A 70 5.58 -0.13 -15.13
CA TYR A 70 5.60 1.32 -15.26
C TYR A 70 4.37 1.79 -16.01
N ALA A 71 3.86 2.95 -15.62
CA ALA A 71 2.81 3.67 -16.31
C ALA A 71 3.28 5.08 -16.61
N GLU A 72 2.96 5.56 -17.80
CA GLU A 72 3.34 6.88 -18.28
C GLU A 72 2.19 7.54 -19.05
N PHE A 73 1.89 8.79 -18.72
CA PHE A 73 1.04 9.63 -19.56
C PHE A 73 1.87 10.34 -20.62
N SER A 74 1.35 10.44 -21.85
CA SER A 74 2.04 11.13 -22.96
C SER A 74 2.28 12.61 -22.70
N GLU A 75 1.44 13.21 -21.85
CA GLU A 75 1.49 14.61 -21.46
C GLU A 75 0.74 14.79 -20.13
N LYS A 76 0.79 15.99 -19.59
CA LYS A 76 0.04 16.35 -18.39
C LYS A 76 -1.46 16.14 -18.65
N VAL A 77 -2.12 15.43 -17.76
CA VAL A 77 -3.55 15.14 -17.88
C VAL A 77 -4.37 16.42 -17.67
N GLU A 78 -5.04 16.89 -18.72
CA GLU A 78 -5.99 17.99 -18.66
C GLU A 78 -7.41 17.51 -19.01
N PRO A 79 -8.45 17.95 -18.28
CA PRO A 79 -9.83 17.62 -18.63
C PRO A 79 -10.18 18.06 -20.06
N GLU A 80 -11.11 17.35 -20.69
CA GLU A 80 -11.59 17.60 -22.06
C GLU A 80 -10.51 17.45 -23.15
N THR A 81 -9.40 16.79 -22.84
CA THR A 81 -8.33 16.47 -23.79
C THR A 81 -8.10 14.96 -23.88
N SER A 82 -7.66 14.50 -25.05
CA SER A 82 -7.32 13.09 -25.29
C SER A 82 -5.90 12.82 -24.85
N ILE A 83 -5.73 12.01 -23.80
CA ILE A 83 -4.43 11.64 -23.24
C ILE A 83 -4.13 10.19 -23.56
N THR A 84 -2.88 9.89 -23.92
CA THR A 84 -2.42 8.51 -24.11
C THR A 84 -1.76 8.00 -22.83
N LEU A 85 -2.18 6.83 -22.38
CA LEU A 85 -1.53 6.05 -21.33
C LEU A 85 -0.69 4.96 -21.99
N VAL A 86 0.58 4.87 -21.59
CA VAL A 86 1.49 3.78 -21.93
C VAL A 86 1.78 2.99 -20.65
N LEU A 87 1.74 1.67 -20.74
CA LEU A 87 2.08 0.75 -19.66
C LEU A 87 3.19 -0.17 -20.15
N ASP A 88 4.30 -0.21 -19.42
CA ASP A 88 5.35 -1.23 -19.59
C ASP A 88 5.18 -2.28 -18.49
N LEU A 89 4.65 -3.44 -18.89
CA LEU A 89 4.32 -4.53 -17.98
C LEU A 89 5.26 -5.72 -18.21
N PRO A 90 5.50 -6.56 -17.20
CA PRO A 90 6.25 -7.80 -17.39
C PRO A 90 5.69 -8.64 -18.54
N VAL A 91 6.58 -9.14 -19.40
CA VAL A 91 6.20 -9.94 -20.57
C VAL A 91 5.26 -11.09 -20.20
N GLY A 92 4.17 -11.23 -20.96
CA GLY A 92 3.14 -12.24 -20.73
C GLY A 92 2.01 -11.79 -19.79
N THR A 93 2.10 -10.60 -19.19
CA THR A 93 1.00 -9.99 -18.43
C THR A 93 -0.15 -9.65 -19.36
N LYS A 94 -1.37 -10.06 -19.01
CA LYS A 94 -2.59 -9.70 -19.72
C LYS A 94 -3.48 -8.80 -18.88
N ILE A 95 -3.98 -7.74 -19.50
CA ILE A 95 -4.94 -6.83 -18.90
C ILE A 95 -6.34 -7.33 -19.22
N GLU A 96 -7.16 -7.58 -18.20
CA GLU A 96 -8.56 -7.98 -18.38
C GLU A 96 -9.45 -6.76 -18.60
N SER A 97 -9.18 -5.67 -17.88
CA SER A 97 -9.92 -4.41 -18.01
C SER A 97 -9.17 -3.25 -17.35
N ALA A 98 -9.41 -2.05 -17.86
CA ALA A 98 -8.94 -0.80 -17.28
C ALA A 98 -10.01 0.29 -17.38
N TRP A 99 -10.20 1.04 -16.30
CA TRP A 99 -11.05 2.24 -16.30
C TRP A 99 -10.56 3.24 -15.27
N ILE A 100 -10.92 4.50 -15.48
CA ILE A 100 -10.66 5.60 -14.56
C ILE A 100 -11.98 5.97 -13.87
N GLU A 101 -11.92 6.18 -12.57
CA GLU A 101 -13.05 6.66 -11.75
C GLU A 101 -12.63 7.85 -10.88
N GLY A 102 -13.57 8.75 -10.62
CA GLY A 102 -13.36 9.88 -9.72
C GLY A 102 -13.39 9.42 -8.26
N VAL A 103 -12.43 9.90 -7.46
CA VAL A 103 -12.29 9.57 -6.04
C VAL A 103 -13.08 10.54 -5.18
N ASN A 104 -13.00 11.85 -5.46
CA ASN A 104 -13.78 12.88 -4.76
C ASN A 104 -15.00 13.36 -5.54
N MET A 105 -15.26 12.79 -6.72
CA MET A 105 -16.39 13.16 -7.58
C MET A 105 -17.02 11.92 -8.21
N TYR A 106 -18.34 11.92 -8.31
CA TYR A 106 -19.11 10.77 -8.81
C TYR A 106 -19.47 10.95 -10.29
N MET A 107 -18.48 10.78 -11.17
CA MET A 107 -18.64 10.95 -12.62
C MET A 107 -18.72 9.64 -13.41
N GLY A 108 -18.92 8.53 -12.72
CA GLY A 108 -18.96 7.20 -13.33
C GLY A 108 -17.57 6.67 -13.70
N LYS A 109 -17.52 5.80 -14.71
CA LYS A 109 -16.31 5.09 -15.15
C LYS A 109 -15.96 5.51 -16.58
N VAL A 110 -14.74 5.96 -16.78
CA VAL A 110 -14.17 6.25 -18.09
C VAL A 110 -13.36 5.02 -18.52
N PRO A 111 -13.78 4.26 -19.54
CA PRO A 111 -13.02 3.10 -20.00
C PRO A 111 -11.69 3.53 -20.62
N VAL A 112 -10.62 2.77 -20.34
CA VAL A 112 -9.33 2.93 -21.02
C VAL A 112 -9.12 1.72 -21.92
N LEU A 113 -9.21 1.93 -23.23
CA LEU A 113 -9.09 0.86 -24.22
C LEU A 113 -7.62 0.61 -24.52
N LEU A 114 -7.01 -0.33 -23.78
CA LEU A 114 -5.60 -0.67 -23.90
C LEU A 114 -5.39 -1.75 -24.97
N GLU A 115 -4.49 -1.47 -25.91
CA GLU A 115 -4.03 -2.40 -26.93
C GLU A 115 -2.63 -2.90 -26.59
N ASN A 116 -2.39 -4.20 -26.77
CA ASN A 116 -1.04 -4.76 -26.63
C ASN A 116 -0.20 -4.44 -27.88
N LYS A 117 0.92 -3.72 -27.70
CA LYS A 117 1.83 -3.30 -28.78
C LYS A 117 3.06 -4.22 -28.95
N HIS A 118 3.09 -5.36 -28.25
CA HIS A 118 4.18 -6.35 -28.11
C HIS A 118 5.17 -6.08 -26.97
N ASN A 119 5.92 -7.11 -26.56
CA ASN A 119 6.95 -7.07 -25.52
C ASN A 119 6.53 -6.59 -24.13
N GLY A 120 5.24 -6.66 -23.81
CA GLY A 120 4.72 -6.21 -22.50
C GLY A 120 4.26 -4.75 -22.50
N GLU A 121 4.43 -4.03 -23.61
CA GLU A 121 3.91 -2.68 -23.79
C GLU A 121 2.42 -2.71 -24.13
N TRP A 122 1.63 -1.91 -23.40
CA TRP A 122 0.23 -1.64 -23.67
C TRP A 122 0.03 -0.15 -23.82
N SER A 123 -0.83 0.26 -24.75
CA SER A 123 -1.15 1.67 -24.96
C SER A 123 -2.61 1.86 -25.28
N GLY A 124 -3.19 2.95 -24.78
CA GLY A 124 -4.57 3.32 -25.01
C GLY A 124 -4.77 4.80 -24.69
N TRP A 125 -5.87 5.36 -25.16
CA TRP A 125 -6.22 6.75 -24.89
C TRP A 125 -7.49 6.84 -24.04
N PHE A 126 -7.61 7.95 -23.33
CA PHE A 126 -8.80 8.32 -22.57
C PHE A 126 -9.01 9.84 -22.60
N MET A 127 -10.21 10.27 -22.24
CA MET A 127 -10.53 11.69 -22.05
C MET A 127 -11.37 11.82 -20.79
N LEU A 128 -10.98 12.74 -19.91
CA LEU A 128 -11.68 12.98 -18.65
C LEU A 128 -12.61 14.18 -18.78
N GLY A 129 -13.82 14.05 -18.25
CA GLY A 129 -14.70 15.21 -18.11
C GLY A 129 -14.20 16.15 -17.02
N SER A 130 -14.45 17.44 -17.21
CA SER A 130 -14.27 18.47 -16.17
C SER A 130 -15.44 18.46 -15.19
N CYS A 131 -15.17 18.82 -13.93
CA CYS A 131 -16.20 19.08 -12.94
C CYS A 131 -15.89 20.35 -12.14
N ASN A 132 -16.82 20.77 -11.29
CA ASN A 132 -16.70 22.01 -10.52
C ASN A 132 -15.80 21.88 -9.27
N GLU A 133 -15.04 20.80 -9.14
CA GLU A 133 -14.06 20.63 -8.07
C GLU A 133 -12.76 21.35 -8.44
N GLU A 134 -12.21 22.13 -7.50
CA GLU A 134 -10.91 22.81 -7.70
C GLU A 134 -9.78 21.80 -7.97
N LYS A 135 -9.83 20.66 -7.27
CA LYS A 135 -8.93 19.53 -7.44
C LYS A 135 -9.73 18.26 -7.66
N MET A 136 -9.53 17.67 -8.82
CA MET A 136 -10.16 16.43 -9.22
C MET A 136 -9.19 15.28 -8.96
N LYS A 137 -9.58 14.34 -8.10
CA LYS A 137 -8.80 13.15 -7.76
C LYS A 137 -9.32 11.97 -8.54
N TRP A 138 -8.42 11.29 -9.24
CA TRP A 138 -8.74 10.19 -10.13
C TRP A 138 -8.01 8.93 -9.71
N GLN A 139 -8.63 7.79 -9.99
CA GLN A 139 -8.05 6.48 -9.80
C GLN A 139 -8.23 5.67 -11.07
N LEU A 140 -7.11 5.32 -11.71
CA LEU A 140 -7.07 4.28 -12.72
C LEU A 140 -7.05 2.93 -12.01
N ARG A 141 -8.04 2.11 -12.32
CA ARG A 141 -8.12 0.72 -11.87
C ARG A 141 -7.73 -0.21 -12.99
N LEU A 142 -6.70 -1.01 -12.74
CA LEU A 142 -6.16 -1.99 -13.67
C LEU A 142 -6.40 -3.42 -13.15
N ASN A 143 -7.21 -4.19 -13.85
CA ASN A 143 -7.42 -5.61 -13.54
C ASN A 143 -6.54 -6.46 -14.45
N ILE A 144 -5.71 -7.29 -13.84
CA ILE A 144 -4.71 -8.13 -14.51
C ILE A 144 -5.09 -9.59 -14.36
N GLU A 145 -4.97 -10.37 -15.43
CA GLU A 145 -5.26 -11.80 -15.43
C GLU A 145 -4.42 -12.52 -14.36
N GLY A 146 -5.09 -13.28 -13.50
CA GLY A 146 -4.46 -14.04 -12.42
C GLY A 146 -4.17 -13.24 -11.15
N GLN A 147 -4.46 -11.93 -11.11
CA GLN A 147 -4.37 -11.12 -9.90
C GLN A 147 -5.75 -11.02 -9.24
N ALA A 148 -5.86 -11.45 -7.97
CA ALA A 148 -7.14 -11.41 -7.25
C ALA A 148 -7.64 -9.99 -6.95
N ALA A 149 -6.70 -9.05 -6.85
CA ALA A 149 -6.97 -7.66 -6.54
C ALA A 149 -6.51 -6.74 -7.69
N PRO A 150 -7.23 -5.63 -7.95
CA PRO A 150 -6.79 -4.64 -8.93
C PRO A 150 -5.51 -3.93 -8.48
N SER A 151 -4.79 -3.39 -9.46
CA SER A 151 -3.78 -2.36 -9.21
C SER A 151 -4.43 -0.98 -9.36
N TYR A 152 -4.10 -0.06 -8.46
CA TYR A 152 -4.71 1.26 -8.38
C TYR A 152 -3.67 2.36 -8.61
N LEU A 153 -3.84 3.15 -9.66
CA LEU A 153 -2.90 4.22 -10.02
C LEU A 153 -3.63 5.57 -9.88
N ASN A 154 -3.17 6.41 -8.97
CA ASN A 154 -3.86 7.63 -8.59
C ASN A 154 -3.19 8.87 -9.18
N PHE A 155 -3.98 9.87 -9.57
CA PHE A 155 -3.49 11.15 -10.08
C PHE A 155 -4.51 12.27 -9.82
N GLU A 156 -4.09 13.52 -9.97
CA GLU A 156 -4.95 14.69 -9.79
C GLU A 156 -4.93 15.58 -11.03
N THR A 157 -6.07 16.20 -11.33
CA THR A 157 -6.17 17.30 -12.30
C THR A 157 -6.73 18.53 -11.61
N THR A 158 -6.45 19.70 -12.17
CA THR A 158 -6.99 20.98 -11.73
C THR A 158 -7.85 21.57 -12.85
N MET A 159 -8.86 22.34 -12.47
CA MET A 159 -9.66 23.13 -13.41
C MET A 159 -8.85 24.27 -14.02
#